data_AF-A0A8J7RIS6-F1
#
_entry.id   AF-A0A8J7RIS6-F1
#
_cell.length_a   1.000
_cell.length_b   1.000
_cell.length_c   1.000
_cell.angle_alpha   90.00
_cell.angle_beta   90.00
_cell.angle_gamma   90.00
#
_symmetry.space_group_name_H-M   'P 1'
#
loop_
_entity.id
_entity.type
_entity.pdbx_description
1 polymer ?
#
loop_
_entity_poly.entity_id
_entity_poly.type
_entity_poly.pdbx_seq_one_letter_code
_entity_poly.pdbx_strand_id
1 'polypeptide(L)'
;MADEVTDSSQTVAAGQLRAFIERIERLEEEKKNIADDIKDVYSECKGTGFDTKAVRQIIRLRKQDQAEREEAEALLDLYMNALGM
;
A
#
# COMPACT_ATOMS: atom_id res chain seq x y z
N MET A 1 15.81 -46.98 3.31
CA MET A 1 14.88 -46.44 4.33
C MET A 1 15.19 -45.00 4.74
N ALA A 2 16.43 -44.57 4.95
CA ALA A 2 16.73 -43.14 5.23
C ALA A 2 16.61 -42.21 3.99
N ASP A 3 16.93 -42.71 2.80
CA ASP A 3 16.82 -41.94 1.55
C ASP A 3 15.36 -41.64 1.13
N GLU A 4 14.44 -42.61 1.24
CA GLU A 4 13.02 -42.42 0.88
C GLU A 4 12.32 -41.36 1.74
N VAL A 5 12.63 -41.28 3.03
CA VAL A 5 12.04 -40.28 3.94
C VAL A 5 12.54 -38.87 3.62
N THR A 6 13.79 -38.75 3.18
CA THR A 6 14.41 -37.46 2.83
C THR A 6 13.85 -36.91 1.51
N ASP A 7 13.68 -37.77 0.49
CA ASP A 7 13.05 -37.43 -0.79
C ASP A 7 11.56 -37.03 -0.62
N SER A 8 10.84 -37.76 0.24
CA SER A 8 9.46 -37.43 0.61
C SER A 8 9.36 -36.08 1.34
N SER A 9 10.31 -35.76 2.22
CA SER A 9 10.33 -34.46 2.92
C SER A 9 10.68 -33.31 1.97
N GLN A 10 11.59 -33.51 1.01
CA GLN A 10 11.96 -32.51 0.01
C GLN A 10 10.80 -32.23 -0.96
N THR A 11 10.05 -33.26 -1.36
CA THR A 11 8.87 -33.10 -2.21
C THR A 11 7.71 -32.38 -1.51
N VAL A 12 7.49 -32.63 -0.21
CA VAL A 12 6.53 -31.88 0.61
C VAL A 12 6.94 -30.42 0.77
N ALA A 13 8.22 -30.14 1.07
CA ALA A 13 8.73 -28.77 1.17
C ALA A 13 8.65 -28.00 -0.15
N ALA A 14 8.95 -28.66 -1.28
CA ALA A 14 8.80 -28.09 -2.61
C ALA A 14 7.33 -27.79 -2.96
N GLY A 15 6.40 -28.66 -2.55
CA GLY A 15 4.96 -28.45 -2.72
C GLY A 15 4.44 -27.24 -1.94
N GLN A 16 4.86 -27.09 -0.67
CA GLN A 16 4.51 -25.92 0.15
C GLN A 16 5.07 -24.62 -0.43
N LEU A 17 6.33 -24.63 -0.87
CA LEU A 17 6.95 -23.47 -1.51
C LEU A 17 6.20 -23.06 -2.79
N ARG A 18 5.81 -24.01 -3.64
CA ARG A 18 4.99 -23.73 -4.83
C ARG A 18 3.64 -23.10 -4.47
N ALA A 19 2.96 -23.64 -3.45
CA ALA A 19 1.68 -23.08 -2.99
C ALA A 19 1.82 -21.63 -2.46
N PHE A 20 2.93 -21.30 -1.77
CA PHE A 20 3.22 -19.92 -1.39
C PHE A 20 3.47 -19.02 -2.59
N ILE A 21 4.27 -19.47 -3.56
CA ILE A 21 4.58 -18.70 -4.79
C ILE A 21 3.30 -18.41 -5.56
N GLU A 22 2.49 -19.42 -5.87
CA GLU A 22 1.24 -19.25 -6.63
C GLU A 22 0.27 -18.29 -5.93
N ARG A 23 0.20 -18.34 -4.60
CA ARG A 23 -0.63 -17.42 -3.81
C ARG A 23 -0.10 -15.99 -3.86
N ILE A 24 1.22 -15.79 -3.81
CA ILE A 24 1.85 -14.46 -3.92
C ILE A 24 1.65 -13.89 -5.33
N GLU A 25 1.84 -14.69 -6.37
CA GLU A 25 1.66 -14.27 -7.77
C GLU A 25 0.23 -13.78 -8.02
N ARG A 26 -0.77 -14.51 -7.52
CA ARG A 26 -2.17 -14.08 -7.58
C ARG A 26 -2.40 -12.74 -6.87
N LEU A 27 -1.83 -12.58 -5.67
CA LEU A 27 -1.95 -11.33 -4.91
C LEU A 27 -1.25 -10.15 -5.59
N GLU A 28 -0.11 -10.37 -6.25
CA GLU A 28 0.56 -9.32 -7.03
C GLU A 28 -0.24 -8.95 -8.30
N GLU A 29 -0.91 -9.91 -8.95
CA GLU A 29 -1.83 -9.62 -10.05
C GLU A 29 -3.03 -8.79 -9.57
N GLU A 30 -3.69 -9.18 -8.48
CA GLU A 30 -4.79 -8.42 -7.87
C GLU A 30 -4.35 -6.99 -7.50
N LYS A 31 -3.18 -6.86 -6.87
CA LYS A 31 -2.61 -5.55 -6.51
C LYS A 31 -2.33 -4.70 -7.74
N LYS A 32 -1.86 -5.29 -8.84
CA LYS A 32 -1.66 -4.57 -10.11
C LYS A 32 -3.00 -4.07 -10.67
N ASN A 33 -4.01 -4.92 -10.72
CA ASN A 33 -5.34 -4.54 -11.22
C ASN A 33 -5.93 -3.39 -10.37
N ILE A 34 -5.84 -3.48 -9.05
CA ILE A 34 -6.26 -2.41 -8.14
C ILE A 34 -5.46 -1.12 -8.37
N ALA A 35 -4.15 -1.22 -8.62
CA ALA A 35 -3.32 -0.05 -8.90
C ALA A 35 -3.70 0.63 -10.22
N ASP A 36 -4.06 -0.14 -11.24
CA ASP A 36 -4.55 0.36 -12.52
C ASP A 36 -5.93 1.03 -12.35
N ASP A 37 -6.87 0.40 -11.61
CA ASP A 37 -8.17 1.01 -11.28
C ASP A 37 -8.01 2.35 -10.54
N ILE A 38 -7.10 2.42 -9.56
CA ILE A 38 -6.80 3.66 -8.83
C ILE A 38 -6.27 4.75 -9.78
N LYS A 39 -5.45 4.37 -10.77
CA LYS A 39 -4.90 5.31 -11.76
C LYS A 39 -5.98 5.84 -12.68
N ASP A 40 -6.95 5.03 -13.06
CA ASP A 40 -8.08 5.44 -13.88
C ASP A 40 -8.97 6.42 -13.12
N VAL A 41 -9.25 6.17 -11.83
CA VAL A 41 -9.97 7.14 -10.97
C VAL A 41 -9.23 8.48 -10.87
N TYR A 42 -7.90 8.48 -10.71
CA TYR A 42 -7.14 9.74 -10.73
C TYR A 42 -7.21 10.45 -12.09
N SER A 43 -7.28 9.69 -13.18
CA SER A 43 -7.41 10.23 -14.53
C SER A 43 -8.79 10.86 -14.74
N GLU A 44 -9.85 10.23 -14.23
CA GLU A 44 -11.20 10.80 -14.18
C GLU A 44 -11.26 12.08 -13.33
N CYS A 45 -10.64 12.09 -12.14
CA CYS A 45 -10.52 13.31 -11.33
C CYS A 45 -9.87 14.45 -12.12
N LYS A 46 -8.82 14.15 -12.90
CA LYS A 46 -8.18 15.16 -13.75
C LYS A 46 -9.11 15.63 -14.88
N GLY A 47 -9.82 14.71 -15.54
CA GLY A 47 -10.74 15.02 -16.64
C GLY A 47 -11.95 15.85 -16.19
N THR A 48 -12.38 15.70 -14.95
CA THR A 48 -13.44 16.48 -14.31
C THR A 48 -12.98 17.84 -13.76
N GLY A 49 -11.67 18.11 -13.79
CA GLY A 49 -11.08 19.41 -13.42
C GLY A 49 -10.50 19.49 -12.01
N PHE A 50 -10.37 18.38 -11.28
CA PHE A 50 -9.72 18.37 -9.97
C PHE A 50 -8.19 18.28 -10.09
N ASP A 51 -7.49 18.92 -9.15
CA ASP A 51 -6.04 18.74 -8.99
C ASP A 51 -5.72 17.39 -8.32
N THR A 52 -5.25 16.45 -9.14
CA THR A 52 -4.83 15.12 -8.68
C THR A 52 -3.73 15.14 -7.60
N LYS A 53 -2.88 16.16 -7.53
CA LYS A 53 -1.88 16.30 -6.47
C LYS A 53 -2.54 16.61 -5.13
N ALA A 54 -3.47 17.55 -5.13
CA ALA A 54 -4.26 17.89 -3.93
C ALA A 54 -5.06 16.68 -3.44
N VAL A 55 -5.71 15.94 -4.35
CA VAL A 55 -6.46 14.72 -4.00
C VAL A 55 -5.55 13.65 -3.37
N ARG A 56 -4.35 13.42 -3.93
CA ARG A 56 -3.36 12.49 -3.33
C ARG A 56 -2.95 12.92 -1.93
N GLN A 57 -2.73 14.22 -1.71
CA GLN A 57 -2.38 14.75 -0.40
C GLN A 57 -3.51 14.52 0.61
N ILE A 58 -4.76 14.77 0.22
CA ILE A 58 -5.94 14.50 1.06
C ILE A 58 -6.02 13.02 1.43
N ILE A 59 -5.83 12.10 0.47
CA ILE A 59 -5.83 10.66 0.75
C ILE A 59 -4.71 10.28 1.72
N ARG A 60 -3.52 10.88 1.58
CA ARG A 60 -2.41 10.65 2.52
C ARG A 60 -2.75 11.13 3.93
N LEU A 61 -3.29 12.34 4.06
CA LEU A 61 -3.73 12.90 5.35
C LEU A 61 -4.81 12.03 6.00
N ARG A 62 -5.76 11.51 5.21
CA ARG A 62 -6.83 10.61 5.69
C ARG A 62 -6.35 9.22 6.10
N LYS A 63 -5.13 8.82 5.72
CA LYS A 63 -4.51 7.55 6.14
C LYS A 63 -3.70 7.68 7.43
N GLN A 64 -3.37 8.90 7.85
CA GLN A 64 -2.65 9.14 9.10
C GLN A 64 -3.60 8.99 10.28
N ASP A 65 -3.04 8.67 11.45
CA ASP A 65 -3.80 8.67 12.68
C ASP A 65 -4.29 10.09 13.00
N GLN A 66 -5.53 10.21 13.47
CA GLN A 66 -6.15 11.51 13.71
C GLN A 66 -5.45 12.28 14.82
N ALA A 67 -5.00 11.59 15.88
CA ALA A 67 -4.30 12.24 16.99
C ALA A 67 -2.91 12.70 16.55
N GLU A 68 -2.15 11.86 15.85
CA GLU A 68 -0.85 12.25 15.29
C GLU A 68 -0.97 13.47 14.35
N ARG A 69 -2.05 13.53 13.57
CA ARG A 69 -2.33 14.66 12.68
C ARG A 69 -2.62 15.95 13.44
N GLU A 70 -3.48 15.89 14.46
CA GLU A 70 -3.84 17.04 15.29
C GLU A 70 -2.62 17.58 16.05
N GLU A 71 -1.77 16.69 16.58
CA GLU A 71 -0.51 17.09 17.22
C GLU A 71 0.43 17.79 16.23
N ALA A 72 0.59 17.23 15.03
CA ALA A 72 1.43 17.83 14.00
C ALA A 72 0.90 19.19 13.51
N GLU A 73 -0.42 19.32 13.34
CA GLU A 73 -1.07 20.60 12.98
C GLU A 73 -0.87 21.64 14.08
N ALA A 74 -1.08 21.29 15.36
CA ALA A 74 -0.86 22.21 16.47
C ALA A 74 0.60 22.69 16.59
N LEU A 75 1.56 21.78 16.34
CA LEU A 75 2.99 22.11 16.38
C LEU A 75 3.40 23.00 15.20
N LEU A 76 2.85 22.73 14.02
CA LEU A 76 3.05 23.55 12.82
C LEU A 76 2.50 24.97 13.03
N ASP A 77 1.27 25.08 13.55
CA ASP A 77 0.63 26.37 13.84
C ASP A 77 1.44 27.17 14.87
N LEU A 78 1.97 26.52 15.91
CA LEU A 78 2.86 27.17 16.88
C LEU A 78 4.09 27.78 16.19
N TYR A 79 4.73 27.03 15.30
CA TYR A 79 5.91 27.52 14.59
C TYR A 79 5.58 28.58 13.53
N MET A 80 4.46 28.46 12.82
CA MET A 80 4.01 29.49 11.88
C MET A 80 3.73 30.81 12.59
N ASN A 81 3.03 30.77 13.73
CA ASN A 81 2.80 31.93 14.58
C ASN A 81 4.11 32.55 15.08
N ALA A 82 5.08 31.72 15.51
CA ALA A 82 6.39 32.19 15.95
C ALA A 82 7.20 32.87 14.81
N LEU A 83 6.97 32.45 13.56
CA LEU A 83 7.57 33.03 12.37
C LEU A 83 6.77 34.19 11.77
N GLY A 84 5.58 34.49 12.31
CA GLY A 84 4.69 35.54 11.82
C GLY A 84 4.04 35.24 10.46
N MET A 85 3.85 33.95 10.14
CA MET A 85 3.14 33.47 8.95
C MET A 85 1.66 33.21 9.22
#